data_AF-A0A3D2FCL8-F1
#
_entry.id   AF-A0A3D2FCL8-F1
#
_cell.length_a   1.000
_cell.length_b   1.000
_cell.length_c   1.000
_cell.angle_alpha   90.00
_cell.angle_beta   90.00
_cell.angle_gamma   90.00
#
_symmetry.space_group_name_H-M   'P 1'
#
loop_
_entity.id
_entity.type
_entity.pdbx_description
1 polymer ?
#
loop_
_entity_poly.entity_id
_entity_poly.type
_entity_poly.pdbx_seq_one_letter_code
_entity_poly.pdbx_strand_id
1 'polypeptide(L)' 'MADRGVTSVPRLLVTQAQIARVVAVFYAGVRGHSQLGPVFGAHVTDWPSHEEKIVRFWSNALLS' A
#
# COMPACT_ATOMS: atom_id res chain seq x y z
N MET A 1 26.74 20.24 -13.61
CA MET A 1 26.37 19.05 -12.79
C MET A 1 24.89 19.17 -12.52
N ALA A 2 24.06 18.34 -13.16
CA ALA A 2 22.62 18.56 -13.24
C ALA A 2 21.92 18.31 -11.89
N ASP A 3 21.23 19.32 -11.40
CA ASP A 3 20.28 19.25 -10.29
C ASP A 3 19.08 18.43 -10.77
N ARG A 4 18.98 17.17 -10.31
CA ARG A 4 17.79 16.35 -10.56
C ARG A 4 16.72 16.81 -9.58
N GLY A 5 15.98 17.84 -9.98
CA GLY A 5 14.77 18.26 -9.29
C GLY A 5 13.87 17.05 -9.08
N VAL A 6 13.78 16.60 -7.83
CA VAL A 6 12.73 15.67 -7.41
C VAL A 6 11.43 16.44 -7.64
N THR A 7 10.72 16.12 -8.72
CA THR A 7 9.35 16.58 -8.89
C THR A 7 8.55 16.00 -7.72
N SER A 8 8.23 16.86 -6.76
CA SER A 8 7.36 16.50 -5.64
C SER A 8 6.11 15.85 -6.21
N VAL A 9 5.78 14.64 -5.75
CA VAL A 9 4.52 14.00 -6.11
C VAL A 9 3.40 14.95 -5.69
N PRO A 10 2.43 15.27 -6.58
CA PRO A 10 1.27 16.07 -6.19
C PRO A 10 0.61 15.42 -4.98
N ARG A 11 0.43 16.20 -3.91
CA ARG A 11 -0.26 15.72 -2.71
C ARG A 11 -1.68 15.32 -3.12
N LEU A 12 -1.96 14.03 -3.06
CA LEU A 12 -3.29 13.51 -3.34
C LEU A 12 -4.24 13.99 -2.24
N LEU A 13 -5.38 14.55 -2.62
CA LEU A 13 -6.45 14.90 -1.69
C LEU A 13 -7.21 13.63 -1.26
N VAL A 14 -6.55 12.79 -0.48
CA VAL A 14 -7.10 11.54 0.05
C VAL A 14 -6.87 11.47 1.56
N THR A 15 -7.72 10.72 2.24
CA THR A 15 -7.65 10.47 3.68
C THR A 15 -6.99 9.12 3.96
N GLN A 16 -6.43 8.95 5.17
CA GLN A 16 -5.93 7.65 5.62
C GLN A 16 -7.02 6.56 5.56
N ALA A 17 -8.29 6.90 5.83
CA ALA A 17 -9.40 5.96 5.74
C ALA A 17 -9.64 5.47 4.29
N GLN A 18 -9.50 6.36 3.30
CA GLN A 18 -9.56 5.97 1.88
C GLN A 18 -8.38 5.09 1.48
N ILE A 19 -7.17 5.38 1.98
CA ILE A 19 -5.99 4.52 1.77
C ILE A 19 -6.25 3.13 2.37
N ALA A 20 -6.74 3.06 3.61
CA ALA A 20 -7.08 1.80 4.28
C ALA A 20 -8.09 0.97 3.48
N ARG A 21 -9.12 1.62 2.93
CA ARG A 21 -10.11 0.94 2.08
C ARG A 21 -9.45 0.33 0.83
N VAL A 22 -8.57 1.08 0.14
CA VAL A 22 -7.89 0.58 -1.06
C VAL A 22 -6.98 -0.60 -0.71
N VAL A 23 -6.21 -0.51 0.37
CA VAL A 23 -5.33 -1.60 0.84
C VAL A 23 -6.14 -2.85 1.15
N ALA A 24 -7.26 -2.73 1.88
CA ALA A 24 -8.11 -3.86 2.21
C ALA A 24 -8.70 -4.53 0.95
N VAL A 25 -9.21 -3.75 -0.01
CA VAL A 25 -9.75 -4.29 -1.28
C VAL A 25 -8.66 -4.97 -2.09
N PHE A 26 -7.48 -4.35 -2.20
CA PHE A 26 -6.33 -4.92 -2.90
C PHE A 26 -5.94 -6.28 -2.31
N TYR A 27 -5.76 -6.36 -0.99
CA TYR A 27 -5.32 -7.61 -0.37
C TYR A 27 -6.41 -8.68 -0.28
N ALA A 28 -7.70 -8.30 -0.23
CA ALA A 28 -8.78 -9.26 -0.44
C ALA A 28 -8.67 -9.93 -1.82
N GLY A 29 -8.38 -9.15 -2.87
CA GLY A 29 -8.14 -9.67 -4.22
C GLY A 29 -6.87 -10.54 -4.29
N VAL A 30 -5.76 -10.06 -3.73
CA VAL A 30 -4.48 -10.81 -3.72
C VAL A 30 -4.63 -12.18 -3.06
N ARG A 31 -5.34 -12.27 -1.93
CA ARG A 31 -5.55 -13.54 -1.22
C ARG A 31 -6.30 -14.58 -2.04
N GLY A 32 -7.26 -14.16 -2.86
CA GLY A 32 -8.01 -15.03 -3.75
C GLY A 32 -7.36 -15.29 -5.12
N HIS A 33 -6.29 -14.58 -5.46
CA HIS A 33 -5.68 -14.64 -6.77
C HIS A 33 -4.79 -15.89 -6.92
N SER A 34 -4.98 -16.67 -8.00
CA SER A 34 -4.31 -17.96 -8.21
C SER A 34 -2.77 -17.89 -8.20
N GLN A 35 -2.19 -16.83 -8.79
CA GLN A 35 -0.74 -16.64 -8.83
C GLN A 35 -0.18 -15.84 -7.64
N LEU A 36 -0.85 -14.76 -7.22
CA LEU A 36 -0.34 -13.88 -6.17
C LEU A 36 -0.64 -14.41 -4.76
N GLY A 37 -1.76 -15.11 -4.57
CA GLY A 37 -2.14 -15.70 -3.28
C GLY A 37 -1.04 -16.59 -2.70
N PRO A 38 -0.49 -17.57 -3.45
CA PRO A 38 0.63 -18.38 -2.98
C PRO A 38 1.91 -17.59 -2.69
N VAL A 39 2.22 -16.59 -3.52
CA VAL A 39 3.43 -15.76 -3.35
C VAL A 39 3.37 -14.97 -2.04
N PHE A 40 2.25 -14.30 -1.77
CA PHE A 40 2.08 -13.56 -0.52
C PHE A 40 1.86 -14.50 0.66
N GLY A 41 1.10 -15.58 0.50
CA GLY A 41 0.82 -16.55 1.55
C GLY A 41 2.06 -17.29 2.07
N ALA A 42 3.12 -17.37 1.27
CA ALA A 42 4.42 -17.89 1.72
C ALA A 42 5.14 -16.96 2.73
N HIS A 43 4.76 -15.68 2.80
CA HIS A 43 5.46 -14.66 3.60
C HIS A 43 4.55 -13.90 4.57
N VAL A 44 3.24 -13.89 4.34
CA VAL A 44 2.25 -13.15 5.14
C VAL A 44 1.33 -14.14 5.84
N THR A 45 1.60 -14.36 7.12
CA THR A 45 0.78 -15.23 7.99
C THR A 45 -0.18 -14.42 8.86
N ASP A 46 0.19 -13.20 9.25
CA ASP A 46 -0.65 -12.24 9.97
C ASP A 46 -1.12 -11.12 9.01
N TRP A 47 -2.29 -11.33 8.43
CA TRP A 47 -2.86 -10.42 7.44
C TRP A 47 -3.28 -9.06 8.00
N PRO A 48 -4.01 -8.95 9.13
CA PRO A 48 -4.35 -7.66 9.71
C PRO A 48 -3.12 -6.78 9.98
N SER A 49 -2.06 -7.34 10.57
CA SER A 49 -0.82 -6.60 10.85
C SER A 49 -0.10 -6.15 9.57
N HIS A 50 -0.04 -7.04 8.56
CA HIS A 50 0.54 -6.69 7.26
C HIS A 50 -0.21 -5.56 6.57
N GLU A 51 -1.53 -5.62 6.50
CA GLU A 51 -2.33 -4.55 5.91
C GLU A 51 -2.16 -3.22 6.64
N GLU A 52 -2.16 -3.23 7.98
CA GLU A 52 -1.93 -2.02 8.78
C GLU A 52 -0.55 -1.39 8.48
N LYS A 53 0.49 -2.21 8.34
CA LYS A 53 1.83 -1.75 7.93
C LYS A 53 1.81 -1.09 6.56
N ILE A 54 1.09 -1.64 5.59
CA ILE A 54 1.01 -1.09 4.24
C ILE A 54 0.16 0.20 4.21
N VAL A 55 -0.89 0.30 5.03
CA VAL A 55 -1.62 1.56 5.22
C VAL A 55 -0.69 2.65 5.74
N ARG A 56 0.11 2.36 6.79
CA ARG A 56 1.09 3.33 7.32
C ARG A 56 2.13 3.76 6.28
N PHE A 57 2.65 2.81 5.50
CA PHE A 57 3.59 3.11 4.41
C PHE A 57 3.02 4.11 3.40
N TRP A 58 1.80 3.87 2.90
CA TRP A 58 1.18 4.75 1.91
C TRP A 58 0.69 6.07 2.50
N SER A 59 0.20 6.07 3.75
CA SER A 59 -0.11 7.33 4.45
C SER A 59 1.13 8.23 4.54
N ASN A 60 2.28 7.67 4.90
CA ASN A 60 3.52 8.44 4.96
C ASN A 60 3.94 8.94 3.58
N ALA A 61 3.82 8.13 2.53
CA ALA A 61 4.23 8.53 1.18
C ALA A 61 3.30 9.57 0.54
N LEU A 62 1.99 9.54 0.83
CA LEU A 62 0.99 10.35 0.13
C LEU A 62 0.50 11.56 0.92
N LEU A 63 0.53 11.48 2.27
CA LEU A 63 -0.01 12.52 3.14
C LEU A 63 1.08 13.41 3.77
N SER A 64 2.35 13.03 3.69
CA SER A 64 3.48 13.82 4.22
C SER A 64 3.92 14.94 3.28
#